data_AF-X1GQM9-F1
#
_entry.id   AF-X1GQM9-F1
#
_cell.length_a   1.000
_cell.length_b   1.000
_cell.length_c   1.000
_cell.angle_alpha   90.00
_cell.angle_beta   90.00
_cell.angle_gamma   90.00
#
_symmetry.space_group_name_H-M   'P 1'
#
loop_
_entity.id
_entity.type
_entity.pdbx_description
1 polymer ?
#
loop_
_entity_poly.entity_id
_entity_poly.type
_entity_poly.pdbx_seq_one_letter_code
_entity_poly.pdbx_strand_id
1 'polypeptide(L)'
;GSSLPIRRAFRNWLSEKLFVNKEDVKSLIETTISDDKIESYWKDEILVSVLLSDYSENFIQLFEGKLLEDNQKLLMRIVFLLRTACKEIDESFLNLLGIRKTAGIALKTLFTKPKGSGWNCVIDFIHKQKNDFGLQNINIIFPLLDDWNNKNKDGETTKKASQIALYYYDEITKNEGFWYSARGEKKEQIIRVILQGASEIKDELRDIFDEVITQKQTSHRDKYYELIKTI
;
A
#
# COMPACT_ATOMS: atom_id res chain seq x y z
N GLY A 1 -8.97 -29.23 -9.13
CA GLY A 1 -8.60 -29.51 -7.72
C GLY A 1 -8.16 -28.22 -7.07
N SER A 2 -8.45 -28.03 -5.78
CA SER A 2 -8.25 -26.75 -5.05
C SER A 2 -7.12 -26.79 -4.01
N SER A 3 -6.27 -27.82 -4.04
CA SER A 3 -5.19 -27.98 -3.08
C SER A 3 -4.10 -26.89 -3.26
N LEU A 4 -3.40 -26.57 -2.17
CA LEU A 4 -2.33 -25.56 -2.18
C LEU A 4 -1.26 -25.80 -3.28
N PRO A 5 -0.80 -27.04 -3.54
CA PRO A 5 0.13 -27.29 -4.64
C PRO A 5 -0.44 -26.93 -6.00
N ILE A 6 -1.72 -27.23 -6.27
CA ILE A 6 -2.36 -26.92 -7.56
C ILE A 6 -2.46 -25.41 -7.73
N ARG A 7 -2.91 -24.69 -6.70
CA ARG A 7 -3.01 -23.24 -6.73
C ARG A 7 -1.66 -22.56 -6.96
N ARG A 8 -0.60 -23.05 -6.29
CA ARG A 8 0.77 -22.58 -6.50
C ARG A 8 1.24 -22.84 -7.93
N ALA A 9 0.96 -24.02 -8.48
CA ALA A 9 1.32 -24.35 -9.86
C ALA A 9 0.61 -23.41 -10.86
N PHE A 10 -0.69 -23.16 -10.65
CA PHE A 10 -1.45 -22.20 -11.46
C PHE A 10 -0.87 -20.79 -11.40
N ARG A 11 -0.59 -20.28 -10.20
CA ARG A 11 0.02 -18.96 -10.02
C ARG A 11 1.37 -18.83 -10.74
N ASN A 12 2.21 -19.86 -10.63
CA ASN A 12 3.52 -19.88 -11.31
C ASN A 12 3.34 -19.86 -12.83
N TRP A 13 2.48 -20.72 -13.38
CA TRP A 13 2.17 -20.74 -14.81
C TRP A 13 1.66 -19.39 -15.31
N LEU A 14 0.74 -18.76 -14.58
CA LEU A 14 0.20 -17.45 -14.95
C LEU A 14 1.27 -16.36 -14.90
N SER A 15 2.14 -16.38 -13.89
CA SER A 15 3.28 -15.44 -13.81
C SER A 15 4.25 -15.60 -14.98
N GLU A 16 4.54 -16.84 -15.41
CA GLU A 16 5.35 -17.09 -16.62
C GLU A 16 4.67 -16.54 -17.88
N LYS A 17 3.34 -16.73 -18.01
CA LYS A 17 2.59 -16.20 -19.14
C LYS A 17 2.57 -14.68 -19.17
N LEU A 18 2.35 -14.02 -18.04
CA LEU A 18 2.42 -12.57 -17.92
C LEU A 18 3.80 -11.99 -18.25
N PHE A 19 4.86 -12.79 -18.07
CA PHE A 19 6.22 -12.42 -18.45
C PHE A 19 6.46 -12.57 -19.96
N VAL A 20 5.99 -13.66 -20.58
CA VAL A 20 6.25 -13.98 -21.99
C VAL A 20 5.29 -13.28 -22.96
N ASN A 21 3.99 -13.40 -22.71
CA ASN A 21 2.94 -12.85 -23.58
C ASN A 21 1.68 -12.53 -22.78
N LYS A 22 1.51 -11.24 -22.45
CA LYS A 22 0.41 -10.72 -21.64
C LYS A 22 -0.96 -10.91 -22.31
N GLU A 23 -1.02 -10.85 -23.64
CA GLU A 23 -2.27 -10.93 -24.39
C GLU A 23 -2.93 -12.32 -24.28
N ASP A 24 -2.14 -13.38 -24.16
CA ASP A 24 -2.65 -14.77 -24.06
C ASP A 24 -3.52 -15.00 -22.82
N VAL A 25 -3.30 -14.24 -21.75
CA VAL A 25 -3.97 -14.43 -20.45
C VAL A 25 -4.90 -13.28 -20.09
N LYS A 26 -4.97 -12.24 -20.92
CA LYS A 26 -5.83 -11.06 -20.70
C LYS A 26 -7.29 -11.46 -20.51
N SER A 27 -7.86 -12.18 -21.48
CA SER A 27 -9.26 -12.64 -21.40
C SER A 27 -9.54 -13.54 -20.19
N LEU A 28 -8.57 -14.38 -19.81
CA LEU A 28 -8.66 -15.23 -18.62
C LEU A 28 -8.76 -14.38 -17.35
N ILE A 29 -7.89 -13.38 -17.20
CA ILE A 29 -7.88 -12.46 -16.05
C ILE A 29 -9.20 -11.69 -16.00
N GLU A 30 -9.60 -11.09 -17.12
CA GLU A 30 -10.81 -10.28 -17.25
C GLU A 30 -12.07 -11.05 -16.85
N THR A 31 -12.25 -12.22 -17.45
CA THR A 31 -13.40 -13.08 -17.21
C THR A 31 -13.43 -13.57 -15.77
N THR A 32 -12.28 -13.99 -15.23
CA THR A 32 -12.22 -14.57 -13.89
C THR A 32 -12.48 -13.55 -12.78
N ILE A 33 -11.92 -12.34 -12.90
CA ILE A 33 -12.14 -11.28 -11.91
C ILE A 33 -13.59 -10.76 -11.96
N SER A 34 -14.22 -10.86 -13.13
CA SER A 34 -15.60 -10.42 -13.35
C SER A 34 -16.66 -11.44 -12.96
N ASP A 35 -16.33 -12.73 -12.92
CA ASP A 35 -17.30 -13.80 -12.65
C ASP A 35 -17.43 -14.12 -11.15
N ASP A 36 -18.58 -13.81 -10.55
CA ASP A 36 -18.90 -14.10 -9.15
C ASP A 36 -19.07 -15.59 -8.83
N LYS A 37 -19.17 -16.45 -9.85
CA LYS A 37 -19.22 -17.91 -9.67
C LYS A 37 -17.84 -18.50 -9.40
N ILE A 38 -16.77 -17.80 -9.77
CA ILE A 38 -15.41 -18.27 -9.51
C ILE A 38 -15.05 -18.03 -8.05
N GLU A 39 -14.51 -19.06 -7.41
CA GLU A 39 -14.13 -18.97 -6.00
C GLU A 39 -13.00 -17.97 -5.77
N SER A 40 -13.10 -17.25 -4.65
CA SER A 40 -12.21 -16.13 -4.33
C SER A 40 -10.73 -16.51 -4.33
N TYR A 41 -10.40 -17.75 -3.94
CA TYR A 41 -9.01 -18.19 -3.89
C TYR A 41 -8.37 -18.25 -5.29
N TRP A 42 -9.12 -18.53 -6.36
CA TRP A 42 -8.60 -18.46 -7.73
C TRP A 42 -8.38 -17.00 -8.16
N LYS A 43 -9.34 -16.12 -7.83
CA LYS A 43 -9.19 -14.67 -8.06
C LYS A 43 -7.94 -14.15 -7.34
N ASP A 44 -7.68 -14.60 -6.12
CA ASP A 44 -6.49 -14.23 -5.37
C ASP A 44 -5.19 -14.68 -6.04
N GLU A 45 -5.12 -15.94 -6.53
CA GLU A 45 -3.92 -16.41 -7.24
C GLU A 45 -3.67 -15.58 -8.51
N ILE A 46 -4.73 -15.20 -9.25
CA ILE A 46 -4.63 -14.30 -10.41
C ILE A 46 -4.13 -12.92 -10.00
N LEU A 47 -4.77 -12.30 -9.02
CA LEU A 47 -4.39 -10.97 -8.55
C LEU A 47 -2.94 -10.94 -8.08
N VAL A 48 -2.48 -11.95 -7.35
CA VAL A 48 -1.07 -12.02 -6.92
C VAL A 48 -0.12 -12.12 -8.12
N SER A 49 -0.42 -12.96 -9.12
CA SER A 49 0.40 -13.04 -10.34
C SER A 49 0.44 -11.71 -11.10
N VAL A 50 -0.71 -11.03 -11.21
CA VAL A 50 -0.82 -9.72 -11.85
C VAL A 50 0.01 -8.67 -11.10
N LEU A 51 -0.21 -8.53 -9.78
CA LEU A 51 0.44 -7.54 -8.93
C LEU A 51 1.96 -7.71 -8.83
N LEU A 52 2.47 -8.92 -9.05
CA LEU A 52 3.91 -9.20 -9.11
C LEU A 52 4.54 -8.86 -10.48
N SER A 53 3.74 -8.53 -11.48
CA SER A 53 4.17 -8.33 -12.88
C SER A 53 3.88 -6.92 -13.38
N ASP A 54 4.56 -6.54 -14.45
CA ASP A 54 4.34 -5.26 -15.17
C ASP A 54 3.01 -5.23 -15.96
N TYR A 55 2.13 -6.20 -15.75
CA TYR A 55 0.74 -6.10 -16.18
C TYR A 55 -0.14 -5.34 -15.17
N SER A 56 0.38 -5.09 -13.96
CA SER A 56 -0.33 -4.37 -12.89
C SER A 56 -0.93 -3.04 -13.36
N GLU A 57 -0.19 -2.25 -14.13
CA GLU A 57 -0.67 -0.96 -14.62
C GLU A 57 -1.88 -1.12 -15.55
N ASN A 58 -1.79 -2.04 -16.51
CA ASN A 58 -2.90 -2.31 -17.43
C ASN A 58 -4.12 -2.86 -16.70
N PHE A 59 -3.91 -3.71 -15.69
CA PHE A 59 -4.97 -4.21 -14.84
C PHE A 59 -5.69 -3.07 -14.08
N ILE A 60 -4.94 -2.17 -13.44
CA ILE A 60 -5.53 -1.03 -12.70
C ILE A 60 -6.35 -0.14 -13.63
N GLN A 61 -5.83 0.17 -14.83
CA GLN A 61 -6.55 0.96 -15.83
C GLN A 61 -7.85 0.29 -16.29
N LEU A 62 -7.79 -1.02 -16.56
CA LEU A 62 -8.94 -1.78 -17.05
C LEU A 62 -10.04 -1.93 -16.00
N PHE A 63 -9.66 -2.11 -14.74
CA PHE A 63 -10.58 -2.36 -13.64
C PHE A 63 -10.89 -1.12 -12.79
N GLU A 64 -10.51 0.09 -13.23
CA GLU A 64 -10.66 1.32 -12.46
C GLU A 64 -12.07 1.49 -11.86
N GLY A 65 -13.12 1.36 -12.69
CA GLY A 65 -14.51 1.44 -12.21
C GLY A 65 -14.82 0.40 -11.13
N LYS A 66 -14.45 -0.86 -11.38
CA LYS A 66 -14.66 -1.97 -10.43
C LYS A 66 -13.87 -1.82 -9.12
N LEU A 67 -12.73 -1.14 -9.14
CA LEU A 67 -11.94 -0.84 -7.95
C LEU A 67 -12.61 0.21 -7.05
N LEU A 68 -13.45 1.07 -7.63
CA LEU A 68 -14.19 2.11 -6.92
C LEU A 68 -15.57 1.66 -6.43
N GLU A 69 -16.15 0.64 -7.05
CA GLU A 69 -17.44 0.03 -6.69
C GLU A 69 -17.43 -0.64 -5.29
N ASP A 70 -18.63 -0.92 -4.78
CA ASP A 70 -18.86 -1.71 -3.55
C ASP A 70 -18.00 -1.28 -2.35
N ASN A 71 -17.89 0.03 -2.11
CA ASN A 71 -17.06 0.59 -1.04
C ASN A 71 -15.58 0.11 -1.15
N GLN A 72 -15.09 0.04 -2.39
CA GLN A 72 -13.72 -0.32 -2.74
C GLN A 72 -13.33 -1.73 -2.28
N LYS A 73 -14.28 -2.67 -2.20
CA LYS A 73 -14.05 -4.03 -1.70
C LYS A 73 -12.93 -4.76 -2.46
N LEU A 74 -12.91 -4.66 -3.79
CA LEU A 74 -11.87 -5.28 -4.62
C LEU A 74 -10.50 -4.64 -4.37
N LEU A 75 -10.44 -3.30 -4.31
CA LEU A 75 -9.21 -2.59 -3.99
C LEU A 75 -8.67 -2.98 -2.61
N MET A 76 -9.52 -3.06 -1.59
CA MET A 76 -9.09 -3.48 -0.25
C MET A 76 -8.60 -4.93 -0.23
N ARG A 77 -9.18 -5.81 -1.05
CA ARG A 77 -8.65 -7.17 -1.25
C ARG A 77 -7.27 -7.13 -1.90
N ILE A 78 -7.06 -6.31 -2.91
CA ILE A 78 -5.77 -6.11 -3.57
C ILE A 78 -4.72 -5.58 -2.59
N VAL A 79 -5.07 -4.58 -1.76
CA VAL A 79 -4.17 -4.04 -0.73
C VAL A 79 -3.76 -5.14 0.26
N PHE A 80 -4.70 -5.97 0.70
CA PHE A 80 -4.38 -7.12 1.55
C PHE A 80 -3.43 -8.11 0.86
N LEU A 81 -3.66 -8.46 -0.41
CA LEU A 81 -2.80 -9.38 -1.16
C LEU A 81 -1.40 -8.80 -1.39
N LEU A 82 -1.28 -7.51 -1.71
CA LEU A 82 0.02 -6.83 -1.81
C LEU A 82 0.84 -7.03 -0.54
N ARG A 83 0.23 -6.73 0.61
CA ARG A 83 0.90 -6.75 1.91
C ARG A 83 1.28 -8.14 2.40
N THR A 84 0.64 -9.19 1.88
CA THR A 84 0.83 -10.58 2.35
C THR A 84 1.58 -11.46 1.37
N ALA A 85 1.39 -11.27 0.06
CA ALA A 85 1.87 -12.16 -0.98
C ALA A 85 2.85 -11.48 -1.96
N CYS A 86 2.80 -10.15 -2.10
CA CYS A 86 3.69 -9.40 -2.99
C CYS A 86 4.88 -8.84 -2.22
N LYS A 87 5.57 -9.69 -1.45
CA LYS A 87 6.75 -9.32 -0.68
C LYS A 87 7.88 -10.31 -0.92
N GLU A 88 9.12 -9.86 -0.83
CA GLU A 88 10.30 -10.72 -0.78
C GLU A 88 11.12 -10.50 0.47
N ILE A 89 11.99 -11.46 0.76
CA ILE A 89 12.94 -11.37 1.86
C ILE A 89 13.87 -10.19 1.61
N ASP A 90 14.04 -9.36 2.63
CA ASP A 90 15.00 -8.26 2.64
C ASP A 90 16.39 -8.81 3.01
N GLU A 91 17.03 -9.48 2.05
CA GLU A 91 18.36 -10.09 2.22
C GLU A 91 19.41 -9.04 2.63
N SER A 92 19.30 -7.80 2.14
CA SER A 92 20.17 -6.69 2.54
C SER A 92 20.08 -6.40 4.04
N PHE A 93 18.86 -6.31 4.58
CA PHE A 93 18.65 -6.05 5.99
C PHE A 93 19.04 -7.25 6.87
N LEU A 94 18.75 -8.47 6.42
CA LEU A 94 19.20 -9.68 7.12
C LEU A 94 20.73 -9.73 7.23
N ASN A 95 21.43 -9.42 6.14
CA ASN A 95 22.89 -9.38 6.12
C ASN A 95 23.44 -8.30 7.05
N LEU A 96 22.80 -7.11 7.10
CA LEU A 96 23.16 -6.04 8.03
C LEU A 96 23.04 -6.48 9.50
N LEU A 97 22.02 -7.26 9.83
CA LEU A 97 21.83 -7.83 11.17
C LEU A 97 22.72 -9.05 11.47
N GLY A 98 23.57 -9.48 10.53
CA GLY A 98 24.38 -10.68 10.66
C GLY A 98 23.57 -11.99 10.71
N ILE A 99 22.30 -11.96 10.31
CA ILE A 99 21.40 -13.12 10.30
C ILE A 99 21.73 -13.96 9.08
N ARG A 100 22.34 -15.14 9.30
CA ARG A 100 22.72 -16.05 8.22
C ARG A 100 21.49 -16.68 7.54
N LYS A 101 21.67 -17.11 6.30
CA LYS A 101 20.68 -17.92 5.55
C LYS A 101 20.26 -19.22 6.24
N THR A 102 20.91 -19.66 7.30
CA THR A 102 20.52 -20.84 8.10
C THR A 102 19.56 -20.51 9.24
N ALA A 103 19.24 -19.23 9.50
CA ALA A 103 18.23 -18.85 10.47
C ALA A 103 16.86 -19.44 10.09
N GLY A 104 16.06 -19.79 11.10
CA GLY A 104 14.76 -20.44 10.93
C GLY A 104 13.84 -19.66 9.98
N ILE A 105 13.01 -20.39 9.23
CA ILE A 105 12.10 -19.84 8.21
C ILE A 105 11.25 -18.68 8.75
N ALA A 106 10.81 -18.79 10.01
CA ALA A 106 10.03 -17.76 10.70
C ALA A 106 10.74 -16.39 10.80
N LEU A 107 12.05 -16.37 11.07
CA LEU A 107 12.81 -15.11 11.14
C LEU A 107 12.91 -14.44 9.77
N LYS A 108 13.12 -15.23 8.72
CA LYS A 108 13.21 -14.69 7.35
C LYS A 108 11.90 -14.10 6.85
N THR A 109 10.76 -14.65 7.28
CA THR A 109 9.44 -14.14 6.92
C THR A 109 9.08 -12.83 7.62
N LEU A 110 9.79 -12.46 8.71
CA LEU A 110 9.57 -11.17 9.39
C LEU A 110 10.23 -10.00 8.65
N PHE A 111 11.39 -10.24 8.03
CA PHE A 111 12.18 -9.20 7.37
C PHE A 111 11.93 -9.22 5.87
N THR A 112 10.83 -8.60 5.46
CA THR A 112 10.41 -8.55 4.06
C THR A 112 10.31 -7.11 3.55
N LYS A 113 10.34 -6.97 2.22
CA LYS A 113 10.14 -5.70 1.51
C LYS A 113 9.14 -5.85 0.36
N PRO A 114 8.47 -4.76 -0.05
CA PRO A 114 7.59 -4.75 -1.23
C PRO A 114 8.25 -5.36 -2.47
N LYS A 115 7.48 -6.12 -3.26
CA LYS A 115 7.91 -6.71 -4.53
C LYS A 115 6.80 -6.59 -5.58
N GLY A 116 7.21 -6.27 -6.81
CA GLY A 116 6.32 -6.20 -7.97
C GLY A 116 5.71 -4.81 -8.16
N SER A 117 5.40 -4.47 -9.41
CA SER A 117 4.90 -3.15 -9.81
C SER A 117 3.48 -2.86 -9.30
N GLY A 118 2.76 -3.87 -8.79
CA GLY A 118 1.47 -3.69 -8.13
C GLY A 118 1.51 -2.73 -6.94
N TRP A 119 2.61 -2.65 -6.20
CA TRP A 119 2.76 -1.67 -5.11
C TRP A 119 2.71 -0.24 -5.64
N ASN A 120 3.51 0.07 -6.65
CA ASN A 120 3.56 1.38 -7.28
C ASN A 120 2.21 1.73 -7.90
N CYS A 121 1.60 0.80 -8.65
CA CYS A 121 0.33 1.02 -9.34
C CYS A 121 -0.84 1.26 -8.36
N VAL A 122 -0.91 0.50 -7.27
CA VAL A 122 -1.99 0.64 -6.28
C VAL A 122 -1.82 1.91 -5.44
N ILE A 123 -0.59 2.26 -5.04
CA ILE A 123 -0.34 3.52 -4.33
C ILE A 123 -0.66 4.70 -5.25
N ASP A 124 -0.27 4.64 -6.52
CA ASP A 124 -0.62 5.67 -7.51
C ASP A 124 -2.14 5.80 -7.70
N PHE A 125 -2.84 4.68 -7.81
CA PHE A 125 -4.31 4.65 -7.92
C PHE A 125 -4.98 5.28 -6.69
N ILE A 126 -4.58 4.88 -5.48
CA ILE A 126 -5.10 5.46 -4.23
C ILE A 126 -4.80 6.95 -4.18
N HIS A 127 -3.61 7.38 -4.60
CA HIS A 127 -3.22 8.78 -4.60
C HIS A 127 -4.10 9.63 -5.55
N LYS A 128 -4.46 9.09 -6.72
CA LYS A 128 -5.36 9.74 -7.69
C LYS A 128 -6.78 9.83 -7.14
N GLN A 129 -7.27 8.77 -6.52
CA GLN A 129 -8.67 8.63 -6.08
C GLN A 129 -8.91 9.00 -4.61
N LYS A 130 -7.89 9.51 -3.89
CA LYS A 130 -7.96 9.76 -2.43
C LYS A 130 -9.09 10.70 -2.01
N ASN A 131 -9.51 11.62 -2.88
CA ASN A 131 -10.62 12.54 -2.61
C ASN A 131 -11.99 11.83 -2.62
N ASP A 132 -12.11 10.71 -3.35
CA ASP A 132 -13.32 9.91 -3.42
C ASP A 132 -13.37 8.86 -2.30
N PHE A 133 -12.27 8.71 -1.55
CA PHE A 133 -12.17 7.81 -0.41
C PHE A 133 -12.51 8.53 0.89
N GLY A 134 -13.42 7.95 1.67
CA GLY A 134 -13.64 8.36 3.05
C GLY A 134 -12.70 7.65 4.02
N LEU A 135 -12.91 7.89 5.32
CA LEU A 135 -12.08 7.34 6.39
C LEU A 135 -12.33 5.84 6.67
N GLN A 136 -13.31 5.20 6.02
CA GLN A 136 -13.73 3.83 6.32
C GLN A 136 -12.62 2.78 6.09
N ASN A 137 -11.76 3.01 5.10
CA ASN A 137 -10.71 2.07 4.68
C ASN A 137 -9.32 2.42 5.22
N ILE A 138 -9.23 3.43 6.08
CA ILE A 138 -7.98 3.95 6.63
C ILE A 138 -7.14 2.90 7.36
N ASN A 139 -7.82 1.96 8.02
CA ASN A 139 -7.19 0.87 8.76
C ASN A 139 -6.44 -0.11 7.85
N ILE A 140 -6.81 -0.18 6.58
CA ILE A 140 -6.20 -1.02 5.55
C ILE A 140 -5.15 -0.22 4.76
N ILE A 141 -5.43 1.06 4.49
CA ILE A 141 -4.53 1.95 3.72
C ILE A 141 -3.27 2.30 4.52
N PHE A 142 -3.36 2.69 5.80
CA PHE A 142 -2.16 3.11 6.55
C PHE A 142 -1.05 2.05 6.59
N PRO A 143 -1.37 0.78 6.89
CA PRO A 143 -0.35 -0.26 6.86
C PRO A 143 0.24 -0.53 5.48
N LEU A 144 -0.46 -0.23 4.37
CA LEU A 144 0.10 -0.30 3.02
C LEU A 144 1.19 0.76 2.84
N LEU A 145 0.88 2.01 3.22
CA LEU A 145 1.81 3.12 3.08
C LEU A 145 3.04 2.94 3.98
N ASP A 146 2.82 2.45 5.21
CA ASP A 146 3.87 2.13 6.17
C ASP A 146 4.76 0.98 5.69
N ASP A 147 4.18 -0.09 5.13
CA ASP A 147 4.96 -1.18 4.53
C ASP A 147 5.86 -0.67 3.38
N TRP A 148 5.39 0.29 2.58
CA TRP A 148 6.18 0.89 1.49
C TRP A 148 7.26 1.84 1.99
N ASN A 149 6.87 2.89 2.73
CA ASN A 149 7.78 3.95 3.19
C ASN A 149 8.81 3.44 4.20
N ASN A 150 8.55 2.34 4.91
CA ASN A 150 9.56 1.74 5.78
C ASN A 150 10.77 1.23 4.97
N LYS A 151 10.55 0.76 3.74
CA LYS A 151 11.57 0.13 2.89
C LYS A 151 12.05 0.99 1.72
N ASN A 152 11.29 1.99 1.31
CA ASN A 152 11.62 2.90 0.22
C ASN A 152 11.56 4.34 0.73
N LYS A 153 12.64 5.10 0.55
CA LYS A 153 12.77 6.48 1.10
C LYS A 153 12.74 7.56 0.03
N ASP A 154 12.81 7.16 -1.22
CA ASP A 154 12.90 8.05 -2.37
C ASP A 154 11.95 7.63 -3.49
N GLY A 155 11.75 8.54 -4.44
CA GLY A 155 11.01 8.32 -5.67
C GLY A 155 9.52 8.60 -5.61
N GLU A 156 8.90 8.63 -6.79
CA GLU A 156 7.53 9.10 -7.00
C GLU A 156 6.47 8.32 -6.20
N THR A 157 6.66 7.02 -6.00
CA THR A 157 5.73 6.22 -5.19
C THR A 157 5.83 6.57 -3.70
N THR A 158 7.03 6.86 -3.20
CA THR A 158 7.25 7.33 -1.82
C THR A 158 6.64 8.72 -1.63
N LYS A 159 6.80 9.61 -2.62
CA LYS A 159 6.11 10.91 -2.65
C LYS A 159 4.60 10.75 -2.51
N LYS A 160 3.99 9.96 -3.40
CA LYS A 160 2.54 9.71 -3.42
C LYS A 160 2.05 9.07 -2.12
N ALA A 161 2.80 8.11 -1.57
CA ALA A 161 2.46 7.49 -0.30
C ALA A 161 2.45 8.51 0.86
N SER A 162 3.45 9.38 0.92
CA SER A 162 3.51 10.46 1.92
C SER A 162 2.41 11.50 1.72
N GLN A 163 2.06 11.84 0.47
CA GLN A 163 0.94 12.74 0.16
C GLN A 163 -0.42 12.13 0.54
N ILE A 164 -0.62 10.81 0.35
CA ILE A 164 -1.83 10.13 0.85
C ILE A 164 -1.88 10.20 2.37
N ALA A 165 -0.76 9.94 3.05
CA ALA A 165 -0.69 10.00 4.51
C ALA A 165 -1.00 11.43 5.01
N LEU A 166 -0.45 12.45 4.36
CA LEU A 166 -0.73 13.85 4.71
C LEU A 166 -2.20 14.23 4.46
N TYR A 167 -2.78 13.78 3.35
CA TYR A 167 -4.20 13.97 3.07
C TYR A 167 -5.09 13.38 4.19
N TYR A 168 -4.85 12.13 4.58
CA TYR A 168 -5.64 11.51 5.65
C TYR A 168 -5.34 12.14 7.02
N TYR A 169 -4.13 12.63 7.28
CA TYR A 169 -3.82 13.39 8.49
C TYR A 169 -4.74 14.61 8.61
N ASP A 170 -4.86 15.34 7.51
CA ASP A 170 -5.72 16.52 7.41
C ASP A 170 -7.20 16.18 7.54
N GLU A 171 -7.67 15.12 6.88
CA GLU A 171 -9.08 14.70 6.98
C GLU A 171 -9.47 14.19 8.37
N ILE A 172 -8.55 13.52 9.07
CA ILE A 172 -8.76 13.09 10.45
C ILE A 172 -8.81 14.31 11.38
N THR A 173 -7.90 15.27 11.24
CA THR A 173 -7.81 16.42 12.13
C THR A 173 -8.98 17.40 11.96
N LYS A 174 -9.61 17.45 10.78
CA LYS A 174 -10.88 18.17 10.57
C LYS A 174 -12.06 17.54 11.34
N ASN A 175 -12.01 16.22 11.59
CA ASN A 175 -13.04 15.47 12.31
C ASN A 175 -12.61 15.24 13.76
N GLU A 176 -12.76 16.26 14.62
CA GLU A 176 -12.26 16.29 16.00
C GLU A 176 -12.52 14.99 16.79
N GLY A 177 -13.69 14.36 16.64
CA GLY A 177 -14.03 13.11 17.33
C GLY A 177 -13.21 11.88 16.92
N PHE A 178 -12.72 11.81 15.67
CA PHE A 178 -11.91 10.68 15.20
C PHE A 178 -10.45 10.81 15.64
N TRP A 179 -9.89 12.03 15.65
CA TRP A 179 -8.51 12.25 16.12
C TRP A 179 -8.30 11.91 17.59
N TYR A 180 -9.28 12.20 18.45
CA TYR A 180 -9.22 11.86 19.87
C TYR A 180 -9.51 10.39 20.17
N SER A 181 -10.24 9.68 19.29
CA SER A 181 -10.57 8.24 19.47
C SER A 181 -9.62 7.29 18.72
N ALA A 182 -8.90 7.77 17.72
CA ALA A 182 -7.80 7.07 17.08
C ALA A 182 -6.64 6.92 18.08
N ARG A 183 -6.61 5.77 18.76
CA ARG A 183 -5.51 5.37 19.67
C ARG A 183 -4.14 5.64 19.06
N GLY A 184 -3.17 6.02 19.90
CA GLY A 184 -1.85 6.55 19.54
C GLY A 184 -1.11 5.83 18.40
N GLU A 185 -1.21 4.49 18.31
CA GLU A 185 -0.49 3.71 17.29
C GLU A 185 -0.82 4.09 15.84
N LYS A 186 -2.08 4.40 15.52
CA LYS A 186 -2.48 4.79 14.15
C LYS A 186 -1.99 6.18 13.77
N LYS A 187 -2.00 7.08 14.74
CA LYS A 187 -1.48 8.44 14.64
C LYS A 187 0.04 8.44 14.50
N GLU A 188 0.73 7.62 15.27
CA GLU A 188 2.17 7.40 15.14
C GLU A 188 2.52 6.78 13.79
N GLN A 189 1.70 5.83 13.30
CA GLN A 189 1.90 5.20 11.99
C GLN A 189 1.80 6.22 10.85
N ILE A 190 0.78 7.07 10.83
CA ILE A 190 0.63 8.05 9.74
C ILE A 190 1.73 9.12 9.79
N ILE A 191 2.09 9.61 10.98
CA ILE A 191 3.19 10.56 11.16
C ILE A 191 4.50 9.91 10.68
N ARG A 192 4.76 8.66 11.06
CA ARG A 192 5.94 7.92 10.61
C ARG A 192 6.00 7.83 9.09
N VAL A 193 4.89 7.53 8.41
CA VAL A 193 4.84 7.48 6.93
C VAL A 193 5.23 8.83 6.33
N ILE A 194 4.65 9.93 6.83
CA ILE A 194 4.95 11.30 6.39
C ILE A 194 6.46 11.57 6.55
N LEU A 195 7.02 11.30 7.73
CA LEU A 195 8.43 11.57 8.03
C LEU A 195 9.39 10.72 7.20
N GLN A 196 9.04 9.45 6.94
CA GLN A 196 9.87 8.54 6.16
C GLN A 196 10.01 8.94 4.69
N GLY A 197 9.06 9.71 4.14
CA GLY A 197 9.15 10.29 2.80
C GLY A 197 9.24 11.82 2.80
N ALA A 198 9.64 12.44 3.92
CA ALA A 198 9.69 13.90 4.07
C ALA A 198 10.58 14.57 3.01
N SER A 199 11.63 13.88 2.55
CA SER A 199 12.51 14.38 1.49
C SER A 199 11.81 14.55 0.13
N GLU A 200 10.70 13.83 -0.10
CA GLU A 200 9.92 13.85 -1.33
C GLU A 200 8.74 14.84 -1.31
N ILE A 201 8.33 15.28 -0.12
CA ILE A 201 7.19 16.21 0.11
C ILE A 201 7.63 17.50 0.84
N LYS A 202 8.83 17.99 0.49
CA LYS A 202 9.45 19.15 1.16
C LYS A 202 8.63 20.42 1.03
N ASP A 203 8.02 20.65 -0.12
CA ASP A 203 7.22 21.84 -0.36
C ASP A 203 5.97 21.82 0.51
N GLU A 204 5.27 20.68 0.57
CA GLU A 204 4.08 20.51 1.41
C GLU A 204 4.41 20.67 2.90
N LEU A 205 5.54 20.10 3.35
CA LEU A 205 5.97 20.26 4.74
C LEU A 205 6.38 21.70 5.05
N ARG A 206 7.07 22.38 4.13
CA ARG A 206 7.43 23.80 4.29
C ARG A 206 6.18 24.64 4.47
N ASP A 207 5.17 24.45 3.62
CA ASP A 207 3.93 25.21 3.70
C ASP A 207 3.22 25.00 5.05
N ILE A 208 3.24 23.77 5.58
CA ILE A 208 2.71 23.45 6.92
C ILE A 208 3.51 24.17 8.03
N PHE A 209 4.84 24.15 7.96
CA PHE A 209 5.67 24.84 8.94
C PHE A 209 5.44 26.35 8.92
N ASP A 210 5.37 26.94 7.73
CA ASP A 210 5.11 28.37 7.55
C ASP A 210 3.74 28.75 8.09
N GLU A 211 2.72 27.92 7.88
CA GLU A 211 1.38 28.09 8.47
C GLU A 211 1.45 28.09 9.99
N VAL A 212 2.10 27.09 10.59
CA VAL A 212 2.18 26.92 12.04
C VAL A 212 2.94 28.07 12.70
N ILE A 213 4.05 28.52 12.10
CA ILE A 213 4.83 29.66 12.59
C ILE A 213 4.00 30.94 12.50
N THR A 214 3.35 31.18 11.37
CA THR A 214 2.55 32.39 11.13
C THR A 214 1.37 32.48 12.09
N GLN A 215 0.67 31.36 12.32
CA GLN A 215 -0.50 31.28 13.19
C GLN A 215 -0.16 31.02 14.66
N LYS A 216 1.13 30.82 14.98
CA LYS A 216 1.62 30.47 16.33
C LYS A 216 0.94 29.23 16.94
N GLN A 217 0.68 28.23 16.09
CA GLN A 217 0.06 26.95 16.46
C GLN A 217 1.02 26.10 17.31
N THR A 218 1.05 26.35 18.61
CA THR A 218 1.97 25.71 19.59
C THR A 218 1.24 24.89 20.67
N SER A 219 -0.09 24.89 20.65
CA SER A 219 -0.94 24.15 21.56
C SER A 219 -1.04 22.68 21.17
N HIS A 220 -1.16 21.79 22.15
CA HIS A 220 -1.42 20.36 21.93
C HIS A 220 -2.73 20.06 21.19
N ARG A 221 -3.61 21.07 21.05
CA ARG A 221 -4.87 20.99 20.31
C ARG A 221 -4.74 21.42 18.85
N ASP A 222 -3.60 22.00 18.48
CA ASP A 222 -3.42 22.51 17.13
C ASP A 222 -3.19 21.35 16.16
N LYS A 223 -3.73 21.54 14.95
CA LYS A 223 -3.82 20.53 13.88
C LYS A 223 -2.51 19.77 13.69
N TYR A 224 -1.41 20.49 13.55
CA TYR A 224 -0.11 19.94 13.20
C TYR A 224 0.84 19.72 14.39
N TYR A 225 0.38 19.96 15.63
CA TYR A 225 1.24 19.90 16.82
C TYR A 225 2.02 18.59 16.92
N GLU A 226 1.35 17.47 16.63
CA GLU A 226 1.92 16.14 16.80
C GLU A 226 2.90 15.77 15.69
N LEU A 227 2.65 16.28 14.48
CA LEU A 227 3.58 16.13 13.37
C LEU A 227 4.87 16.91 13.69
N ILE A 228 4.73 18.16 14.14
CA ILE A 228 5.87 19.05 14.41
C ILE A 228 6.67 18.61 15.63
N LYS A 229 6.00 18.17 16.71
CA LYS A 229 6.69 17.68 17.92
C LYS A 229 7.58 16.46 17.65
N THR A 230 7.29 15.69 16.60
CA THR A 230 8.04 14.48 16.26
C THR A 230 9.32 14.78 15.46
N ILE A 231 9.45 16.01 14.95
CA ILE A 231 10.59 16.50 14.15
C ILE A 231 11.59 17.19 15.05
#